data_AF-A0ABD3FTI6-F1
#
_entry.id   AF-A0ABD3FTI6-F1
#
_cell.length_a   1.000
_cell.length_b   1.000
_cell.length_c   1.000
_cell.angle_alpha   90.00
_cell.angle_beta   90.00
_cell.angle_gamma   90.00
#
_symmetry.space_group_name_H-M   'P 1'
#
loop_
_entity.id
_entity.type
_entity.pdbx_description
1 polymer ?
#
loop_
_entity_poly.entity_id
_entity_poly.type
_entity_poly.pdbx_seq_one_letter_code
_entity_poly.pdbx_strand_id
1 'polypeptide(L)'
;MHQKLSSWLATHYRSVLLPSFQTSEMVRRYTLEEAADATPAEASTTVQKRKIRSPTVRAMLAQAHYRFKMLLKYKMERAGGRLIECEEDYTSKTCSSCAAIKNNLGGSEVFRCTSCSAVFDRDVKAARNIFHKNMKLLP
;
A
#
# COMPACT_ATOMS: atom_id res chain seq x y z
N MET A 1 -10.22 -15.47 4.67
CA MET A 1 -10.66 -14.17 4.11
C MET A 1 -10.56 -14.11 2.58
N HIS A 2 -9.37 -14.27 1.99
CA HIS A 2 -9.14 -14.04 0.54
C HIS A 2 -10.08 -14.79 -0.39
N GLN A 3 -10.47 -16.02 -0.08
CA GLN A 3 -11.38 -16.81 -0.92
C GLN A 3 -12.74 -16.14 -1.08
N LYS A 4 -13.41 -15.79 0.02
CA LYS A 4 -14.73 -15.17 -0.01
C LYS A 4 -14.69 -13.80 -0.70
N LEU A 5 -13.71 -12.97 -0.34
CA LEU A 5 -13.57 -11.62 -0.92
C LEU A 5 -13.28 -11.65 -2.42
N SER A 6 -12.34 -12.49 -2.87
CA SER A 6 -12.01 -12.60 -4.30
C SER A 6 -13.17 -13.15 -5.13
N SER A 7 -13.94 -14.10 -4.59
CA SER A 7 -15.17 -14.57 -5.25
C SER A 7 -16.19 -13.45 -5.34
N TRP A 8 -16.44 -12.73 -4.24
CA TRP A 8 -17.40 -11.64 -4.21
C TRP A 8 -17.05 -10.54 -5.22
N LEU A 9 -15.79 -10.11 -5.26
CA LEU A 9 -15.31 -9.12 -6.24
C LEU A 9 -15.51 -9.59 -7.68
N ALA A 10 -15.16 -10.84 -7.99
CA ALA A 10 -15.30 -11.39 -9.34
C ALA A 10 -16.75 -11.57 -9.79
N THR A 11 -17.68 -11.79 -8.87
CA THR A 11 -19.10 -11.92 -9.19
C THR A 11 -19.79 -10.57 -9.39
N HIS A 12 -19.35 -9.51 -8.68
CA HIS A 12 -20.07 -8.23 -8.66
C HIS A 12 -19.47 -7.16 -9.55
N TYR A 13 -18.19 -7.29 -9.95
CA TYR A 13 -17.49 -6.27 -10.73
C TYR A 13 -16.88 -6.85 -12.00
N ARG A 14 -17.07 -6.15 -13.12
CA ARG A 14 -16.42 -6.49 -14.39
C ARG A 14 -14.95 -6.09 -14.42
N SER A 15 -14.56 -5.07 -13.66
CA SER A 15 -13.19 -4.58 -13.61
C SER A 15 -12.84 -4.15 -12.19
N VAL A 16 -11.67 -4.55 -11.72
CA VAL A 16 -11.16 -4.22 -10.37
C VAL A 16 -9.77 -3.62 -10.53
N LEU A 17 -9.59 -2.42 -9.98
CA LEU A 17 -8.28 -1.76 -9.84
C LEU A 17 -7.60 -2.29 -8.58
N LEU A 18 -6.36 -2.72 -8.69
CA LEU A 18 -5.57 -3.20 -7.57
C LEU A 18 -4.19 -2.51 -7.54
N PRO A 19 -3.86 -1.75 -6.51
CA PRO A 19 -2.53 -1.19 -6.35
C PRO A 19 -1.44 -2.26 -6.33
N SER A 20 -0.25 -1.91 -6.82
CA SER A 20 0.92 -2.76 -6.65
C SER A 20 1.40 -2.73 -5.19
N PHE A 21 1.27 -3.87 -4.51
CA PHE A 21 1.75 -4.00 -3.14
C PHE A 21 3.25 -4.31 -3.11
N GLN A 22 4.10 -3.30 -2.94
CA GLN A 22 5.55 -3.47 -2.75
C GLN A 22 5.90 -3.95 -1.32
N THR A 23 5.12 -4.88 -0.77
CA THR A 23 5.23 -5.31 0.63
C THR A 23 6.61 -5.85 0.97
N SER A 24 7.25 -6.58 0.06
CA SER A 24 8.62 -7.10 0.22
C SER A 24 9.63 -5.97 0.45
N GLU A 25 9.52 -4.88 -0.30
CA GLU A 25 10.38 -3.71 -0.16
C GLU A 25 10.09 -2.96 1.14
N MET A 26 8.82 -2.81 1.50
CA MET A 26 8.40 -2.12 2.73
C MET A 26 8.92 -2.80 4.01
N VAL A 27 9.02 -4.14 4.01
CA VAL A 27 9.46 -4.92 5.17
C VAL A 27 10.96 -5.21 5.17
N ARG A 28 11.68 -4.83 4.10
CA ARG A 28 13.10 -5.13 3.93
C ARG A 28 13.93 -4.48 5.04
N ARG A 29 14.92 -5.22 5.53
CA ARG A 29 15.97 -4.69 6.40
C ARG A 29 17.08 -4.09 5.54
N TYR A 30 17.65 -2.99 6.03
CA TYR A 30 18.81 -2.36 5.41
C TYR A 30 20.01 -2.45 6.36
N THR A 31 21.21 -2.55 5.78
CA THR A 31 22.47 -2.54 6.49
C THR A 31 22.93 -1.10 6.66
N LEU A 32 23.34 -0.76 7.88
CA LEU A 32 24.16 0.43 8.12
C LEU A 32 25.55 -0.06 8.51
N GLU A 33 26.55 0.52 7.86
CA GLU A 33 27.93 0.42 8.29
C GLU A 33 28.17 1.62 9.22
N GLU A 34 28.41 1.34 10.50
CA GLU A 34 28.81 2.36 11.46
C GLU A 34 30.33 2.50 11.33
N ALA A 35 30.80 3.69 10.92
CA ALA A 35 32.22 3.97 10.85
C ALA A 35 32.78 3.91 12.28
N ALA A 36 33.67 2.97 12.54
CA ALA A 36 34.45 2.98 13.78
C ALA A 36 35.34 4.23 13.75
N ASP A 37 35.22 5.08 14.79
CA ASP A 37 36.23 6.10 15.05
C ASP A 37 37.62 5.44 15.06
N ALA A 38 38.55 6.11 14.41
CA ALA A 38 39.76 5.52 13.85
C ALA A 38 40.66 4.78 14.87
N THR A 39 40.65 3.45 14.82
CA THR A 39 41.81 2.60 15.19
C THR A 39 41.74 1.26 14.44
N PRO A 40 42.82 0.80 13.79
CA PRO A 40 42.76 -0.34 12.88
C PRO A 40 42.93 -1.66 13.63
N ALA A 41 41.83 -2.41 13.79
CA ALA A 41 41.78 -3.88 13.64
C ALA A 41 40.39 -4.42 14.05
N GLU A 42 39.64 -4.85 13.03
CA GLU A 42 38.76 -6.04 13.10
C GLU A 42 37.50 -5.98 13.99
N ALA A 43 36.49 -5.24 13.53
CA ALA A 43 35.12 -5.73 13.35
C ALA A 43 34.21 -4.59 12.85
N SER A 44 34.00 -4.50 11.53
CA SER A 44 32.89 -3.69 10.98
C SER A 44 31.58 -4.34 11.44
N THR A 45 30.97 -3.77 12.49
CA THR A 45 29.72 -4.30 13.05
C THR A 45 28.59 -3.89 12.11
N THR A 46 28.17 -4.82 11.26
CA THR A 46 27.04 -4.61 10.35
C THR A 46 25.73 -4.70 11.13
N VAL A 47 25.04 -3.56 11.30
CA VAL A 47 23.75 -3.53 11.98
C VAL A 47 22.63 -3.56 10.96
N GLN A 48 21.77 -4.58 11.03
CA GLN A 48 20.54 -4.62 10.24
C GLN A 48 19.44 -3.80 10.93
N LYS A 49 19.04 -2.68 10.32
CA LYS A 49 17.91 -1.85 10.76
C LYS A 49 16.71 -1.99 9.81
N ARG A 50 15.55 -1.49 10.24
CA ARG A 50 14.30 -1.48 9.46
C ARG A 50 13.54 -0.19 9.72
N LYS A 51 12.79 0.28 8.72
CA LYS A 51 11.99 1.51 8.83
C LYS A 51 10.69 1.30 9.63
N ILE A 52 10.05 0.14 9.48
CA ILE A 52 8.76 -0.19 10.10
C ILE A 52 8.97 -1.07 11.34
N ARG A 53 8.16 -0.87 12.39
CA ARG A 53 8.22 -1.66 13.63
C ARG A 53 7.86 -3.14 13.40
N SER A 54 8.44 -4.04 14.21
CA SER A 54 8.22 -5.50 14.12
C SER A 54 6.76 -5.94 14.05
N PRO A 55 5.89 -5.45 14.95
CA PRO A 55 4.51 -5.91 14.98
C PRO A 55 3.79 -5.59 13.67
N THR A 56 4.00 -4.38 13.15
CA THR A 56 3.44 -3.94 11.87
C THR A 56 3.98 -4.77 10.70
N VAL A 57 5.29 -5.05 10.65
CA VAL A 57 5.87 -5.92 9.60
C VAL A 57 5.24 -7.32 9.62
N ARG A 58 5.09 -7.93 10.81
CA ARG A 58 4.44 -9.25 10.93
C ARG A 58 2.99 -9.20 10.46
N ALA A 59 2.25 -8.16 10.84
CA ALA A 59 0.87 -7.97 10.39
C ALA A 59 0.78 -7.84 8.86
N MET A 60 1.68 -7.06 8.23
CA MET A 60 1.75 -6.90 6.77
C MET A 60 2.04 -8.22 6.06
N LEU A 61 2.98 -9.01 6.57
CA LEU A 61 3.31 -10.32 5.99
C LEU A 61 2.16 -11.33 6.15
N ALA A 62 1.43 -11.28 7.27
CA ALA A 62 0.27 -12.13 7.51
C ALA A 62 -0.89 -11.88 6.52
N GLN A 63 -0.99 -10.67 5.95
CA GLN A 63 -2.00 -10.35 4.93
C GLN A 63 -1.76 -11.04 3.58
N ALA A 64 -0.56 -11.60 3.31
CA ALA A 64 -0.26 -12.36 2.10
C ALA A 64 -0.79 -11.72 0.79
N HIS A 65 -0.53 -10.43 0.59
CA HIS A 65 -1.05 -9.62 -0.53
C HIS A 65 -0.82 -10.25 -1.91
N TYR A 66 0.37 -10.84 -2.14
CA TYR A 66 0.66 -11.51 -3.40
C TYR A 66 -0.28 -12.69 -3.66
N ARG A 67 -0.53 -13.52 -2.64
CA ARG A 67 -1.48 -14.64 -2.75
C ARG A 67 -2.91 -14.15 -2.99
N PHE A 68 -3.31 -13.04 -2.36
CA PHE A 68 -4.60 -12.42 -2.62
C PHE A 68 -4.71 -11.95 -4.08
N LYS A 69 -3.70 -11.23 -4.59
CA LYS A 69 -3.63 -10.76 -5.97
C LYS A 69 -3.78 -11.90 -6.97
N MET A 70 -2.99 -12.97 -6.81
CA MET A 70 -3.03 -14.12 -7.72
C MET A 70 -4.39 -14.81 -7.72
N LEU A 71 -4.99 -14.98 -6.53
CA LEU A 71 -6.32 -15.58 -6.41
C LEU A 71 -7.42 -14.71 -7.03
N LEU A 72 -7.36 -13.39 -6.80
CA LEU A 72 -8.30 -12.45 -7.40
C LEU A 72 -8.16 -12.45 -8.92
N LYS A 73 -6.94 -12.40 -9.45
CA LYS A 73 -6.66 -12.46 -10.89
C LYS A 73 -7.31 -13.69 -11.53
N TYR A 74 -7.03 -14.86 -10.98
CA TYR A 74 -7.61 -16.13 -11.44
C TYR A 74 -9.14 -16.10 -11.47
N LYS A 75 -9.79 -15.58 -10.43
CA LYS A 75 -11.26 -15.53 -10.35
C LYS A 75 -11.87 -14.49 -11.28
N MET A 76 -11.24 -13.33 -11.43
CA MET A 76 -11.66 -12.30 -12.38
C MET A 76 -11.62 -12.86 -13.81
N GLU A 77 -10.51 -13.50 -14.20
CA GLU A 77 -10.35 -14.12 -15.52
C GLU A 77 -11.42 -15.20 -15.77
N ARG A 78 -11.68 -16.06 -14.78
CA ARG A 78 -12.71 -17.10 -14.88
C ARG A 78 -14.13 -16.53 -14.99
N ALA A 79 -14.40 -15.37 -14.42
CA ALA A 79 -15.69 -14.68 -14.52
C ALA A 79 -15.80 -13.78 -15.78
N GLY A 80 -14.77 -13.73 -16.62
CA GLY A 80 -14.72 -12.82 -17.78
C GLY A 80 -14.53 -11.34 -17.41
N GLY A 81 -14.09 -11.07 -16.18
CA GLY A 81 -13.71 -9.75 -15.69
C GLY A 81 -12.21 -9.48 -15.85
N ARG A 82 -11.79 -8.28 -15.45
CA ARG A 82 -10.38 -7.84 -15.51
C ARG A 82 -9.86 -7.35 -14.17
N LEU A 83 -8.67 -7.83 -13.80
CA LEU A 83 -7.87 -7.24 -12.74
C LEU A 83 -6.83 -6.32 -13.37
N ILE A 84 -6.84 -5.05 -12.97
CA ILE A 84 -5.94 -4.02 -13.51
C ILE A 84 -5.00 -3.59 -12.38
N GLU A 85 -3.71 -3.88 -12.54
CA GLU A 85 -2.69 -3.36 -11.62
C GLU A 85 -2.48 -1.87 -11.87
N CYS A 86 -2.40 -1.07 -10.80
CA CYS A 86 -2.35 0.38 -10.90
C CYS A 86 -1.43 1.03 -9.86
N GLU A 87 -1.10 2.29 -10.08
CA GLU A 87 -0.29 3.08 -9.15
C GLU A 87 -1.15 3.72 -8.05
N GLU A 88 -0.60 3.79 -6.83
CA GLU A 88 -1.24 4.40 -5.65
C GLU A 88 -0.52 5.64 -5.10
N ASP A 89 0.42 6.21 -5.84
CA ASP A 89 1.23 7.33 -5.36
C ASP A 89 0.38 8.53 -4.92
N TYR A 90 0.74 9.10 -3.76
CA TYR A 90 0.10 10.26 -3.14
C TYR A 90 -1.39 10.12 -2.81
N THR A 91 -2.00 8.95 -2.99
CA THR A 91 -3.44 8.73 -2.75
C THR A 91 -3.81 8.91 -1.27
N SER A 92 -2.94 8.49 -0.35
CA SER A 92 -3.12 8.66 1.09
C SER A 92 -2.87 10.10 1.58
N LYS A 93 -2.11 10.91 0.83
CA LYS A 93 -1.76 12.30 1.20
C LYS A 93 -2.70 13.34 0.59
N THR A 94 -3.30 13.04 -0.55
CA THR A 94 -4.13 13.98 -1.32
C THR A 94 -5.55 14.02 -0.78
N CYS A 95 -6.13 15.22 -0.68
CA CYS A 95 -7.55 15.39 -0.36
C CYS A 95 -8.41 15.10 -1.59
N SER A 96 -9.41 14.22 -1.48
CA SER A 96 -10.32 13.91 -2.59
C SER A 96 -11.27 15.05 -2.95
N SER A 97 -11.43 16.06 -2.08
CA SER A 97 -12.35 17.19 -2.31
C SER A 97 -11.67 18.40 -2.93
N CYS A 98 -10.47 18.79 -2.47
CA CYS A 98 -9.79 20.01 -2.92
C CYS A 98 -8.41 19.76 -3.54
N ALA A 99 -8.00 18.50 -3.71
CA ALA A 99 -6.69 18.09 -4.23
C ALA A 99 -5.47 18.55 -3.41
N ALA A 100 -5.65 19.22 -2.27
CA ALA A 100 -4.54 19.63 -1.41
C ALA A 100 -3.75 18.43 -0.87
N ILE A 101 -2.42 18.52 -0.92
CA ILE A 101 -1.50 17.48 -0.45
C ILE A 101 -1.14 17.75 1.01
N LYS A 102 -1.38 16.77 1.87
CA LYS A 102 -0.92 16.78 3.26
C LYS A 102 0.46 16.13 3.38
N ASN A 103 1.51 16.95 3.54
CA ASN A 103 2.88 16.46 3.63
C ASN A 103 3.17 15.72 4.94
N ASN A 104 2.64 16.22 6.06
CA ASN A 104 2.80 15.59 7.38
C ASN A 104 1.61 14.64 7.67
N LEU A 105 1.65 13.45 7.05
CA LEU A 105 0.65 12.41 7.25
C LEU A 105 1.05 11.53 8.44
N GLY A 106 0.38 11.70 9.59
CA GLY A 106 0.53 10.83 10.76
C GLY A 106 -0.19 9.48 10.62
N GLY A 107 -0.34 8.73 11.72
CA GLY A 107 -1.00 7.41 11.74
C GLY A 107 -2.52 7.39 11.95
N SER A 108 -3.20 8.55 11.99
CA SER A 108 -4.64 8.66 12.28
C SER A 108 -5.55 8.02 11.23
N GLU A 109 -6.47 7.14 11.62
CA GLU A 109 -7.49 6.54 10.75
C GLU A 109 -8.37 7.59 10.05
N VAL A 110 -8.62 8.73 10.72
CA VAL A 110 -9.36 9.85 10.15
C VAL A 110 -8.40 10.82 9.46
N PHE A 111 -8.70 11.16 8.20
CA PHE A 111 -8.06 12.23 7.46
C PHE A 111 -8.84 13.54 7.60
N ARG A 112 -8.18 14.58 8.10
CA ARG A 112 -8.70 15.95 8.14
C ARG A 112 -7.87 16.83 7.21
N CYS A 113 -8.54 17.44 6.24
CA CYS A 113 -7.92 18.39 5.33
C CYS A 113 -7.76 19.75 6.01
N THR A 114 -6.58 20.35 5.90
CA THR A 114 -6.31 21.70 6.41
C THR A 114 -6.77 22.81 5.47
N SER A 115 -7.00 22.49 4.19
CA SER A 115 -7.36 23.48 3.16
C SER A 115 -8.86 23.65 2.98
N CYS A 116 -9.64 22.57 3.01
CA CYS A 116 -11.10 22.61 2.84
C CYS A 116 -11.89 22.07 4.03
N SER A 117 -11.23 21.74 5.15
CA SER A 117 -11.84 21.20 6.37
C SER A 117 -12.60 19.87 6.22
N ALA A 118 -12.54 19.25 5.04
CA ALA A 118 -13.20 17.97 4.79
C ALA A 118 -12.62 16.85 5.67
N VAL A 119 -13.50 15.98 6.14
CA VAL A 119 -13.19 14.85 7.01
C VAL A 119 -13.57 13.56 6.30
N PHE A 120 -12.62 12.64 6.18
CA PHE A 120 -12.81 11.35 5.53
C PHE A 120 -12.18 10.24 6.36
N ASP A 121 -12.73 9.04 6.25
CA ASP A 121 -11.97 7.83 6.55
C ASP A 121 -10.76 7.74 5.58
N ARG A 122 -9.58 7.42 6.12
CA ARG A 122 -8.33 7.43 5.36
C ARG A 122 -8.34 6.40 4.24
N ASP A 123 -8.84 5.20 4.51
CA ASP A 123 -8.79 4.08 3.57
C ASP A 123 -9.84 4.27 2.47
N VAL A 124 -11.04 4.72 2.82
CA VAL A 124 -12.09 5.09 1.85
C VAL A 124 -11.59 6.22 0.93
N LYS A 125 -10.93 7.23 1.48
CA LYS A 125 -10.35 8.33 0.70
C LYS A 125 -9.24 7.83 -0.24
N ALA A 126 -8.35 6.97 0.27
CA ALA A 126 -7.28 6.39 -0.55
C ALA A 126 -7.86 5.58 -1.72
N ALA A 127 -8.87 4.75 -1.46
CA ALA A 127 -9.56 3.99 -2.50
C ALA A 127 -10.20 4.89 -3.57
N ARG A 128 -10.86 5.99 -3.18
CA ARG A 128 -11.40 6.98 -4.12
C ARG A 128 -10.31 7.63 -4.97
N ASN A 129 -9.19 8.02 -4.36
CA ASN A 129 -8.09 8.63 -5.08
C ASN A 129 -7.43 7.66 -6.07
N ILE A 130 -7.28 6.38 -5.70
CA ILE A 130 -6.82 5.32 -6.62
C ILE A 130 -7.76 5.21 -7.81
N PHE A 131 -9.07 5.18 -7.56
CA PHE A 131 -10.08 5.13 -8.63
C PHE A 131 -9.97 6.34 -9.57
N HIS A 132 -9.95 7.56 -9.03
CA HIS A 132 -9.85 8.78 -9.85
C HIS A 132 -8.56 8.83 -10.68
N LYS A 133 -7.42 8.48 -10.09
CA LYS A 133 -6.12 8.47 -10.80
C LYS A 133 -6.12 7.48 -11.97
N ASN A 134 -6.76 6.33 -11.79
CA ASN A 134 -6.69 5.20 -12.72
C ASN A 134 -7.97 4.99 -13.53
N MET A 135 -8.90 5.94 -13.51
CA MET A 135 -10.18 5.83 -14.23
C MET A 135 -10.00 5.61 -15.73
N LYS A 136 -8.93 6.14 -16.32
CA LYS A 136 -8.59 5.97 -17.74
C LYS A 136 -8.17 4.53 -18.11
N LEU A 137 -7.83 3.70 -17.13
CA LEU A 137 -7.48 2.28 -17.35
C LEU A 137 -8.73 1.40 -17.42
N LEU A 138 -9.88 1.92 -17.00
CA LEU A 138 -11.14 1.21 -17.08
C LEU A 138 -11.69 1.27 -18.51
N PRO A 139 -12.31 0.18 -18.98
CA PRO A 139 -12.93 0.11 -20.30
C PRO A 139 -14.22 0.91 -20.44
#